data_AF-A0A9X0ULV3-F1
#
_entry.id   AF-A0A9X0ULV3-F1
#
_cell.length_a   1.000
_cell.length_b   1.000
_cell.length_c   1.000
_cell.angle_alpha   90.00
_cell.angle_beta   90.00
_cell.angle_gamma   90.00
#
_symmetry.space_group_name_H-M   'P 1'
#
loop_
_entity.id
_entity.type
_entity.pdbx_description
1 polymer ?
#
loop_
_entity_poly.entity_id
_entity_poly.type
_entity_poly.pdbx_seq_one_letter_code
_entity_poly.pdbx_strand_id
1 'polypeptide(L)'
;MSIIDNDRTTYWEPQTTSNERISVKWNQAIDVNQVVIREMNDVVTSWRLVDHGTGTQLASGTSLGNARTINFTPIRSSKLNLEIISANRLPRIAEFEVYNTNGSSPVPDNNGGISADVCAASPTGYASLNGGTTGGSGSNAVTVTVSTGAQLANALKNRDFNRPLTIRVNGTITPANSDGLAKLDIKDMNNVSIIGVGNSALFDGIGLKIFRANNVIIRNVRVRYVNIGDKDAITIEGPARNIWIDHNELYNSLNVHKDYYDELISGKKDIDNITISYNYFHNSWKTSLWGSSDNDNFNRRITFHHNRWENVNSRLPLFRFGEGHIFNNYYKNMLESGINSRMAAVIRIENNVFENAKNPIVSLYSKANGYWDLRGNQLDNVSWSNTSDGIVAGPEMQSTATLNLPYNFSVLPANQVKDHVLTYAGVNKCNF
;
A
#
# COMPACT_ATOMS: atom_id res chain seq x y z
N MET A 1 26.13 3.94 -24.60
CA MET A 1 24.92 3.13 -24.41
C MET A 1 24.68 3.03 -22.92
N SER A 2 23.42 3.15 -22.47
CA SER A 2 23.10 3.05 -21.05
C SER A 2 23.06 1.56 -20.66
N ILE A 3 23.39 1.26 -19.41
CA ILE A 3 23.34 -0.07 -18.78
C ILE A 3 22.46 -0.02 -17.51
N ILE A 4 21.63 1.02 -17.46
CA ILE A 4 20.64 1.36 -16.44
C ILE A 4 19.47 2.02 -17.18
N ASP A 5 19.03 1.40 -18.28
CA ASP A 5 17.91 1.87 -19.09
C ASP A 5 16.72 0.90 -19.08
N ASN A 6 16.87 -0.27 -18.44
CA ASN A 6 15.84 -1.30 -18.36
C ASN A 6 15.44 -1.83 -19.76
N ASP A 7 16.32 -1.64 -20.76
CA ASP A 7 16.18 -2.14 -22.12
C ASP A 7 17.13 -3.32 -22.32
N ARG A 8 16.57 -4.53 -22.36
CA ARG A 8 17.36 -5.76 -22.50
C ARG A 8 17.90 -6.01 -23.91
N THR A 9 17.68 -5.08 -24.84
CA THR A 9 18.16 -5.17 -26.23
C THR A 9 19.42 -4.35 -26.49
N THR A 10 19.74 -3.41 -25.61
CA THR A 10 20.99 -2.63 -25.63
C THR A 10 22.05 -3.31 -24.75
N TYR A 11 23.34 -3.05 -25.02
CA TYR A 11 24.42 -3.60 -24.21
C TYR A 11 25.68 -2.76 -24.27
N TRP A 12 26.49 -2.88 -23.22
CA TRP A 12 27.89 -2.51 -23.26
C TRP A 12 28.74 -3.71 -23.69
N GLU A 13 29.67 -3.47 -24.61
CA GLU A 13 30.68 -4.43 -25.07
C GLU A 13 32.06 -3.75 -25.02
N PRO A 14 33.07 -4.35 -24.38
CA PRO A 14 34.42 -3.79 -24.33
C PRO A 14 35.21 -4.05 -25.62
N GLN A 15 36.43 -3.51 -25.69
CA GLN A 15 37.31 -3.70 -26.86
C GLN A 15 38.11 -5.00 -26.78
N THR A 16 38.39 -5.50 -25.57
CA THR A 16 39.15 -6.72 -25.34
C THR A 16 38.37 -7.72 -24.47
N THR A 17 38.90 -8.93 -24.32
CA THR A 17 38.26 -10.00 -23.54
C THR A 17 38.77 -10.08 -22.10
N SER A 18 39.63 -9.16 -21.66
CA SER A 18 40.29 -9.25 -20.35
C SER A 18 40.68 -7.89 -19.81
N ASN A 19 40.64 -7.72 -18.49
CA ASN A 19 40.97 -6.48 -17.78
C ASN A 19 40.12 -5.27 -18.19
N GLU A 20 38.85 -5.53 -18.46
CA GLU A 20 37.87 -4.52 -18.89
C GLU A 20 37.00 -4.10 -17.72
N ARG A 21 36.40 -2.91 -17.82
CA ARG A 21 35.61 -2.35 -16.73
C ARG A 21 34.42 -1.56 -17.22
N ILE A 22 33.29 -1.79 -16.57
CA ILE A 22 32.09 -0.97 -16.68
C ILE A 22 31.73 -0.42 -15.29
N SER A 23 31.21 0.80 -15.25
CA SER A 23 30.91 1.49 -14.00
C SER A 23 29.49 2.04 -13.97
N VAL A 24 28.90 2.01 -12.78
CA VAL A 24 27.73 2.82 -12.42
C VAL A 24 28.18 3.93 -11.48
N LYS A 25 27.77 5.17 -11.75
CA LYS A 25 28.17 6.37 -10.98
C LYS A 25 26.94 7.19 -10.59
N TRP A 26 26.96 7.73 -9.38
CA TRP A 26 25.95 8.67 -8.88
C TRP A 26 26.58 10.03 -8.56
N ASN A 27 25.75 11.08 -8.51
CA ASN A 27 26.18 12.44 -8.18
C ASN A 27 26.59 12.60 -6.70
N GLN A 28 26.15 11.68 -5.85
CA GLN A 28 26.49 11.61 -4.43
C GLN A 28 26.60 10.14 -4.02
N ALA A 29 27.31 9.86 -2.92
CA ALA A 29 27.40 8.51 -2.40
C ALA A 29 26.04 8.01 -1.89
N ILE A 30 25.66 6.80 -2.29
CA ILE A 30 24.43 6.14 -1.89
C ILE A 30 24.76 4.85 -1.14
N ASP A 31 23.84 4.40 -0.28
CA ASP A 31 23.97 3.11 0.39
C ASP A 31 23.56 1.99 -0.57
N VAL A 32 24.41 0.97 -0.74
CA VAL A 32 24.23 -0.14 -1.68
C VAL A 32 24.74 -1.44 -1.06
N ASN A 33 24.06 -2.55 -1.33
CA ASN A 33 24.43 -3.86 -0.78
C ASN A 33 24.08 -5.02 -1.74
N GLN A 34 23.47 -4.74 -2.89
CA GLN A 34 23.16 -5.72 -3.91
C GLN A 34 23.33 -5.12 -5.30
N VAL A 35 23.77 -5.94 -6.26
CA VAL A 35 23.69 -5.64 -7.68
C VAL A 35 23.09 -6.82 -8.44
N VAL A 36 22.43 -6.54 -9.55
CA VAL A 36 22.01 -7.56 -10.53
C VAL A 36 22.69 -7.24 -11.86
N ILE A 37 23.46 -8.19 -12.36
CA ILE A 37 24.21 -8.05 -13.61
C ILE A 37 23.64 -9.03 -14.62
N ARG A 38 23.38 -8.56 -15.84
CA ARG A 38 22.84 -9.40 -16.92
C ARG A 38 23.82 -9.42 -18.09
N GLU A 39 24.40 -10.59 -18.33
CA GLU A 39 25.26 -10.84 -19.49
C GLU A 39 24.45 -11.57 -20.58
N MET A 40 24.42 -11.05 -21.81
CA MET A 40 23.59 -11.62 -22.87
C MET A 40 24.14 -12.90 -23.50
N ASN A 41 25.46 -13.09 -23.46
CA ASN A 41 26.15 -14.13 -24.21
C ASN A 41 26.91 -15.13 -23.33
N ASP A 42 26.89 -14.94 -22.00
CA ASP A 42 27.46 -15.85 -20.99
C ASP A 42 28.90 -16.32 -21.30
N VAL A 43 29.78 -15.36 -21.58
CA VAL A 43 31.18 -15.62 -21.98
C VAL A 43 32.20 -15.18 -20.93
N VAL A 44 31.82 -14.44 -19.89
CA VAL A 44 32.71 -14.06 -18.79
C VAL A 44 33.17 -15.29 -18.01
N THR A 45 34.49 -15.41 -17.83
CA THR A 45 35.14 -16.53 -17.11
C THR A 45 35.79 -16.11 -15.80
N SER A 46 36.02 -14.82 -15.59
CA SER A 46 36.50 -14.26 -14.32
C SER A 46 36.10 -12.80 -14.19
N TRP A 47 35.55 -12.43 -13.03
CA TRP A 47 35.13 -11.06 -12.73
C TRP A 47 35.27 -10.73 -11.25
N ARG A 48 35.30 -9.42 -10.96
CA ARG A 48 35.10 -8.89 -9.60
C ARG A 48 34.27 -7.61 -9.60
N LEU A 49 33.51 -7.44 -8.52
CA LEU A 49 32.77 -6.22 -8.21
C LEU A 49 33.57 -5.42 -7.19
N VAL A 50 33.80 -4.14 -7.46
CA VAL A 50 34.69 -3.29 -6.66
C VAL A 50 34.01 -1.96 -6.35
N ASP A 51 34.14 -1.50 -5.12
CA ASP A 51 33.86 -0.10 -4.77
C ASP A 51 34.99 0.78 -5.34
N HIS A 52 34.66 1.65 -6.29
CA HIS A 52 35.68 2.49 -6.93
C HIS A 52 36.32 3.48 -5.95
N GLY A 53 35.59 3.94 -4.94
CA GLY A 53 36.10 4.93 -3.98
C GLY A 53 37.20 4.38 -3.09
N THR A 54 37.04 3.13 -2.64
CA THR A 54 37.94 2.50 -1.67
C THR A 54 38.86 1.43 -2.27
N GLY A 55 38.55 0.92 -3.46
CA GLY A 55 39.25 -0.22 -4.07
C GLY A 55 38.87 -1.58 -3.44
N THR A 56 37.91 -1.60 -2.52
CA THR A 56 37.48 -2.83 -1.84
C THR A 56 36.77 -3.75 -2.81
N GLN A 57 37.22 -5.01 -2.90
CA GLN A 57 36.50 -6.06 -3.63
C GLN A 57 35.27 -6.49 -2.82
N LEU A 58 34.10 -6.31 -3.41
CA LEU A 58 32.80 -6.63 -2.81
C LEU A 58 32.37 -8.07 -3.13
N ALA A 59 32.71 -8.55 -4.32
CA ALA A 59 32.45 -9.92 -4.77
C ALA A 59 33.35 -10.30 -5.95
N SER A 60 33.43 -11.60 -6.25
CA SER A 60 34.09 -12.13 -7.44
C SER A 60 33.46 -13.43 -7.88
N GLY A 61 33.67 -13.84 -9.12
CA GLY A 61 33.17 -15.11 -9.63
C GLY A 61 33.74 -15.49 -10.99
N THR A 62 33.30 -16.64 -11.49
CA THR A 62 33.80 -17.25 -12.74
C THR A 62 32.76 -17.29 -13.87
N SER A 63 31.56 -16.77 -13.65
CA SER A 63 30.56 -16.50 -14.69
C SER A 63 29.53 -15.46 -14.20
N LEU A 64 28.86 -14.77 -15.12
CA LEU A 64 27.74 -13.86 -14.80
C LEU A 64 26.42 -14.46 -15.30
N GLY A 65 26.37 -14.92 -16.54
CA GLY A 65 25.15 -15.48 -17.12
C GLY A 65 24.02 -14.47 -17.28
N ASN A 66 22.84 -14.97 -17.68
CA ASN A 66 21.71 -14.12 -18.09
C ASN A 66 21.13 -13.24 -16.97
N ALA A 67 21.40 -13.57 -15.70
CA ALA A 67 21.09 -12.74 -14.53
C ALA A 67 21.85 -13.23 -13.28
N ARG A 68 22.90 -12.51 -12.87
CA ARG A 68 23.60 -12.73 -11.60
C ARG A 68 23.14 -11.73 -10.56
N THR A 69 22.53 -12.22 -9.49
CA THR A 69 22.33 -11.41 -8.27
C THR A 69 23.56 -11.56 -7.37
N ILE A 70 24.12 -10.44 -6.92
CA ILE A 70 25.30 -10.39 -6.06
C ILE A 70 24.94 -9.56 -4.84
N ASN A 71 25.00 -10.17 -3.66
CA ASN A 71 24.84 -9.49 -2.38
C ASN A 71 26.21 -9.28 -1.73
N PHE A 72 26.40 -8.16 -1.05
CA PHE A 72 27.62 -7.82 -0.32
C PHE A 72 27.30 -6.99 0.91
N THR A 73 28.25 -6.88 1.85
CA THR A 73 28.08 -6.04 3.03
C THR A 73 27.74 -4.61 2.60
N PRO A 74 26.72 -3.97 3.19
CA PRO A 74 26.31 -2.62 2.80
C PRO A 74 27.47 -1.63 2.86
N ILE A 75 27.64 -0.87 1.79
CA ILE A 75 28.61 0.20 1.70
C ILE A 75 27.93 1.49 1.26
N ARG A 76 28.59 2.63 1.53
CA ARG A 76 28.19 3.92 1.00
C ARG A 76 29.17 4.32 -0.10
N SER A 77 28.74 4.27 -1.36
CA SER A 77 29.61 4.52 -2.51
C SER A 77 28.97 5.45 -3.54
N SER A 78 29.77 6.28 -4.19
CA SER A 78 29.37 7.12 -5.32
C SER A 78 29.64 6.45 -6.67
N LYS A 79 30.31 5.29 -6.69
CA LYS A 79 30.63 4.57 -7.92
C LYS A 79 31.02 3.11 -7.69
N LEU A 80 30.35 2.20 -8.40
CA LEU A 80 30.71 0.78 -8.45
C LEU A 80 31.37 0.43 -9.79
N ASN A 81 32.31 -0.51 -9.77
CA ASN A 81 32.94 -1.09 -10.95
C ASN A 81 32.63 -2.59 -11.02
N LEU A 82 32.15 -3.05 -12.16
CA LEU A 82 32.27 -4.44 -12.56
C LEU A 82 33.53 -4.55 -13.42
N GLU A 83 34.50 -5.32 -12.93
CA GLU A 83 35.75 -5.58 -13.61
C GLU A 83 35.72 -6.99 -14.18
N ILE A 84 35.77 -7.10 -15.51
CA ILE A 84 35.89 -8.35 -16.24
C ILE A 84 37.37 -8.67 -16.36
N ILE A 85 37.82 -9.64 -15.57
CA ILE A 85 39.22 -10.08 -15.54
C ILE A 85 39.51 -10.92 -16.79
N SER A 86 38.61 -11.85 -17.14
CA SER A 86 38.72 -12.66 -18.37
C SER A 86 37.34 -13.11 -18.90
N ALA A 87 37.26 -13.32 -20.21
CA ALA A 87 36.12 -13.87 -20.92
C ALA A 87 36.58 -14.68 -22.15
N ASN A 88 35.77 -15.64 -22.61
CA ASN A 88 36.06 -16.45 -23.80
C ASN A 88 35.86 -15.67 -25.11
N ARG A 89 35.02 -14.63 -25.09
CA ARG A 89 34.72 -13.70 -26.20
C ARG A 89 34.39 -12.33 -25.60
N LEU A 90 34.15 -11.32 -26.44
CA LEU A 90 33.74 -10.00 -25.95
C LEU A 90 32.42 -10.12 -25.16
N PRO A 91 32.40 -9.76 -23.86
CA PRO A 91 31.20 -9.85 -23.03
C PRO A 91 30.20 -8.77 -23.40
N ARG A 92 28.90 -9.09 -23.33
CA ARG A 92 27.81 -8.14 -23.56
C ARG A 92 27.00 -7.96 -22.30
N ILE A 93 27.27 -6.88 -21.58
CA ILE A 93 26.55 -6.55 -20.35
C ILE A 93 25.36 -5.68 -20.72
N ALA A 94 24.17 -6.25 -20.64
CA ALA A 94 22.92 -5.53 -20.91
C ALA A 94 22.56 -4.62 -19.73
N GLU A 95 22.65 -5.12 -18.50
CA GLU A 95 22.22 -4.39 -17.31
C GLU A 95 23.23 -4.51 -16.17
N PHE A 96 23.39 -3.41 -15.44
CA PHE A 96 24.11 -3.34 -14.18
C PHE A 96 23.25 -2.59 -13.17
N GLU A 97 22.27 -3.31 -12.62
CA GLU A 97 21.28 -2.79 -11.68
C GLU A 97 21.89 -2.76 -10.28
N VAL A 98 21.68 -1.67 -9.53
CA VAL A 98 22.24 -1.49 -8.18
C VAL A 98 21.11 -1.24 -7.20
N TYR A 99 21.12 -1.97 -6.09
CA TYR A 99 20.08 -1.94 -5.08
C TYR A 99 20.64 -1.76 -3.67
N ASN A 100 19.77 -1.24 -2.81
CA ASN A 100 19.89 -1.37 -1.38
C ASN A 100 18.74 -2.27 -0.88
N THR A 101 19.05 -3.53 -0.64
CA THR A 101 18.17 -4.57 -0.12
C THR A 101 18.18 -4.66 1.41
N ASN A 102 18.80 -3.71 2.12
CA ASN A 102 18.54 -3.53 3.55
C ASN A 102 17.09 -3.07 3.84
N GLY A 103 16.23 -3.03 2.82
CA GLY A 103 14.77 -3.08 2.90
C GLY A 103 14.18 -4.49 2.79
N SER A 104 14.85 -5.56 3.25
CA SER A 104 14.27 -6.88 3.47
C SER A 104 15.03 -7.72 4.55
N SER A 105 14.64 -7.52 5.82
CA SER A 105 14.67 -8.38 7.06
C SER A 105 15.96 -9.14 7.49
N PRO A 106 16.31 -9.34 8.79
CA PRO A 106 15.72 -8.89 10.07
C PRO A 106 16.62 -7.88 10.84
N VAL A 107 16.04 -7.34 11.92
CA VAL A 107 16.64 -6.46 12.94
C VAL A 107 18.01 -6.98 13.47
N PRO A 108 19.09 -6.18 13.48
CA PRO A 108 20.03 -6.20 14.59
C PRO A 108 19.41 -5.38 15.73
N ASP A 109 19.29 -6.02 16.89
CA ASP A 109 18.87 -5.39 18.13
C ASP A 109 19.65 -4.09 18.35
N ASN A 110 18.97 -2.97 18.14
CA ASN A 110 19.30 -1.68 18.72
C ASN A 110 17.97 -1.10 19.17
N ASN A 111 17.80 -1.16 20.48
CA ASN A 111 16.77 -0.54 21.30
C ASN A 111 16.68 0.99 21.02
N GLY A 112 16.10 1.37 19.88
CA GLY A 112 15.97 2.75 19.41
C GLY A 112 14.89 2.83 18.33
N GLY A 113 13.63 2.94 18.76
CA GLY A 113 12.45 2.91 17.90
C GLY A 113 12.53 3.89 16.73
N ILE A 114 12.42 3.36 15.51
CA ILE A 114 12.04 4.16 14.34
C ILE A 114 10.55 4.45 14.53
N SER A 115 10.24 5.61 15.10
CA SER A 115 8.86 6.06 15.25
C SER A 115 8.29 6.32 13.85
N ALA A 116 7.49 5.39 13.32
CA ALA A 116 6.46 5.79 12.37
C ALA A 116 5.68 6.93 13.04
N ASP A 117 5.54 8.08 12.36
CA ASP A 117 4.71 9.16 12.89
C ASP A 117 3.25 8.68 12.85
N VAL A 118 2.81 8.04 13.94
CA VAL A 118 1.46 7.50 14.11
C VAL A 118 0.44 8.61 13.90
N CYS A 119 0.74 9.82 14.37
CA CYS A 119 -0.16 10.95 14.34
C CYS A 119 0.20 11.95 13.22
N ALA A 120 0.66 11.42 12.08
CA ALA A 120 1.12 12.23 10.96
C ALA A 120 0.12 13.31 10.54
N ALA A 121 0.66 14.44 10.10
CA ALA A 121 -0.13 15.54 9.53
C ALA A 121 -0.50 15.30 8.05
N SER A 122 0.18 14.38 7.37
CA SER A 122 0.00 14.05 5.95
C SER A 122 0.12 12.54 5.71
N PRO A 123 -0.58 11.98 4.69
CA PRO A 123 -0.50 10.56 4.40
C PRO A 123 0.87 10.15 3.86
N THR A 124 1.28 8.92 4.19
CA THR A 124 2.24 8.15 3.38
C THR A 124 1.50 7.41 2.27
N GLY A 125 2.13 7.13 1.14
CA GLY A 125 1.52 6.36 0.06
C GLY A 125 0.94 7.20 -1.07
N TYR A 126 0.06 6.61 -1.87
CA TYR A 126 -0.45 7.26 -3.09
C TYR A 126 -1.19 8.58 -2.81
N ALA A 127 -1.83 8.76 -1.65
CA ALA A 127 -2.46 10.04 -1.29
C ALA A 127 -1.46 11.19 -1.00
N SER A 128 -0.16 10.90 -0.91
CA SER A 128 0.90 11.91 -0.81
C SER A 128 1.30 12.50 -2.17
N LEU A 129 0.93 11.84 -3.27
CA LEU A 129 1.23 12.28 -4.63
C LEU A 129 0.29 13.41 -5.05
N ASN A 130 0.51 13.96 -6.26
CA ASN A 130 -0.39 14.94 -6.88
C ASN A 130 -0.66 16.16 -5.98
N GLY A 131 0.38 16.69 -5.32
CA GLY A 131 0.25 17.81 -4.38
C GLY A 131 -0.16 17.42 -2.95
N GLY A 132 -0.43 16.13 -2.69
CA GLY A 132 -0.73 15.60 -1.37
C GLY A 132 -2.21 15.68 -0.99
N THR A 133 -2.51 15.31 0.26
CA THR A 133 -3.86 15.35 0.83
C THR A 133 -3.82 16.10 2.15
N THR A 134 -4.46 17.27 2.19
CA THR A 134 -4.52 18.19 3.33
C THR A 134 -5.93 18.37 3.89
N GLY A 135 -6.95 17.89 3.17
CA GLY A 135 -8.35 17.94 3.56
C GLY A 135 -8.83 19.38 3.78
N GLY A 136 -9.53 19.57 4.90
CA GLY A 136 -10.03 20.84 5.40
C GLY A 136 -8.99 21.75 6.05
N SER A 137 -7.69 21.49 5.89
CA SER A 137 -6.60 22.32 6.40
C SER A 137 -6.15 23.35 5.36
N GLY A 138 -5.57 24.47 5.80
CA GLY A 138 -5.00 25.50 4.92
C GLY A 138 -5.38 26.92 5.33
N SER A 139 -4.94 27.89 4.54
CA SER A 139 -5.25 29.30 4.77
C SER A 139 -6.75 29.55 4.79
N ASN A 140 -7.19 30.35 5.77
CA ASN A 140 -8.61 30.68 5.98
C ASN A 140 -9.52 29.46 6.20
N ALA A 141 -8.99 28.31 6.64
CA ALA A 141 -9.81 27.14 6.93
C ALA A 141 -10.96 27.45 7.91
N VAL A 142 -12.11 26.81 7.69
CA VAL A 142 -13.26 26.85 8.59
C VAL A 142 -13.30 25.56 9.38
N THR A 143 -13.51 25.67 10.68
CA THR A 143 -13.83 24.51 11.53
C THR A 143 -15.22 24.65 12.11
N VAL A 144 -16.04 23.62 11.99
CA VAL A 144 -17.36 23.52 12.61
C VAL A 144 -17.44 22.25 13.44
N THR A 145 -18.20 22.28 14.54
CA THR A 145 -18.47 21.10 15.36
C THR A 145 -19.92 20.68 15.21
N VAL A 146 -20.16 19.39 15.01
CA VAL A 146 -21.49 18.80 14.80
C VAL A 146 -21.70 17.60 15.70
N SER A 147 -22.94 17.33 16.08
CA SER A 147 -23.34 16.17 16.88
C SER A 147 -24.48 15.37 16.25
N THR A 148 -25.01 15.80 15.10
CA THR A 148 -26.06 15.10 14.34
C THR A 148 -25.74 15.03 12.85
N GLY A 149 -26.34 14.08 12.15
CA GLY A 149 -26.17 13.97 10.69
C GLY A 149 -26.76 15.17 9.94
N ALA A 150 -27.86 15.74 10.45
CA ALA A 150 -28.47 16.95 9.91
C ALA A 150 -27.49 18.15 9.95
N GLN A 151 -26.78 18.34 11.07
CA GLN A 151 -25.77 19.38 11.19
C GLN A 151 -24.58 19.15 10.26
N LEU A 152 -24.10 17.90 10.16
CA LEU A 152 -23.02 17.53 9.24
C LEU A 152 -23.40 17.81 7.79
N ALA A 153 -24.57 17.33 7.35
CA ALA A 153 -25.08 17.55 6.00
C ALA A 153 -25.26 19.05 5.70
N ASN A 154 -25.78 19.82 6.65
CA ASN A 154 -25.93 21.27 6.51
C ASN A 154 -24.59 22.00 6.43
N ALA A 155 -23.58 21.58 7.20
CA ALA A 155 -22.23 22.15 7.12
C ALA A 155 -21.59 21.91 5.74
N LEU A 156 -21.76 20.72 5.16
CA LEU A 156 -21.29 20.42 3.80
C LEU A 156 -22.05 21.20 2.74
N LYS A 157 -23.39 21.28 2.86
CA LYS A 157 -24.25 21.98 1.91
C LYS A 157 -23.99 23.49 1.86
N ASN A 158 -23.77 24.10 3.01
CA ASN A 158 -23.64 25.56 3.14
C ASN A 158 -22.19 26.05 3.20
N ARG A 159 -21.22 25.19 2.83
CA ARG A 159 -19.80 25.56 2.88
C ARG A 159 -19.45 26.66 1.88
N ASP A 160 -18.43 27.44 2.22
CA ASP A 160 -17.75 28.31 1.26
C ASP A 160 -16.76 27.48 0.42
N PHE A 161 -16.96 27.43 -0.90
CA PHE A 161 -16.13 26.64 -1.80
C PHE A 161 -14.68 27.14 -1.90
N ASN A 162 -14.41 28.39 -1.53
CA ASN A 162 -13.08 29.00 -1.54
C ASN A 162 -12.28 28.70 -0.27
N ARG A 163 -12.87 28.03 0.73
CA ARG A 163 -12.26 27.79 2.02
C ARG A 163 -12.24 26.29 2.36
N PRO A 164 -11.10 25.73 2.81
CA PRO A 164 -11.06 24.39 3.35
C PRO A 164 -12.02 24.26 4.54
N LEU A 165 -12.70 23.11 4.66
CA LEU A 165 -13.67 22.86 5.74
C LEU A 165 -13.28 21.64 6.56
N THR A 166 -13.08 21.84 7.86
CA THR A 166 -12.97 20.77 8.85
C THR A 166 -14.27 20.65 9.64
N ILE A 167 -14.90 19.49 9.59
CA ILE A 167 -16.06 19.13 10.42
C ILE A 167 -15.58 18.23 11.56
N ARG A 168 -15.72 18.74 12.78
CA ARG A 168 -15.44 18.05 14.03
C ARG A 168 -16.69 17.32 14.48
N VAL A 169 -16.66 15.99 14.52
CA VAL A 169 -17.83 15.19 14.94
C VAL A 169 -17.72 14.90 16.44
N ASN A 170 -18.66 15.41 17.22
CA ASN A 170 -18.70 15.27 18.67
C ASN A 170 -20.05 14.69 19.13
N GLY A 171 -20.26 13.41 18.86
CA GLY A 171 -21.49 12.71 19.23
C GLY A 171 -21.87 11.60 18.26
N THR A 172 -23.05 11.03 18.50
CA THR A 172 -23.59 9.92 17.72
C THR A 172 -24.49 10.41 16.58
N ILE A 173 -24.08 10.13 15.36
CA ILE A 173 -24.82 10.34 14.14
C ILE A 173 -25.60 9.06 13.80
N THR A 174 -26.89 9.20 13.55
CA THR A 174 -27.81 8.08 13.26
C THR A 174 -28.75 8.46 12.12
N PRO A 175 -29.42 7.50 11.46
CA PRO A 175 -30.46 7.82 10.47
C PRO A 175 -31.55 8.75 11.04
N ALA A 176 -31.93 8.56 12.31
CA ALA A 176 -32.98 9.34 12.96
C ALA A 176 -32.62 10.82 13.14
N ASN A 177 -31.34 11.17 13.24
CA ASN A 177 -30.87 12.56 13.39
C ASN A 177 -30.21 13.12 12.12
N SER A 178 -30.50 12.51 10.97
CA SER A 178 -29.91 12.84 9.66
C SER A 178 -30.90 13.42 8.64
N ASP A 179 -32.01 14.04 9.09
CA ASP A 179 -33.02 14.66 8.23
C ASP A 179 -33.52 13.75 7.08
N GLY A 180 -33.71 12.46 7.37
CA GLY A 180 -34.17 11.46 6.39
C GLY A 180 -33.11 11.00 5.38
N LEU A 181 -31.86 11.43 5.51
CA LEU A 181 -30.76 10.97 4.66
C LEU A 181 -30.40 9.51 4.96
N ALA A 182 -30.22 8.72 3.91
CA ALA A 182 -29.76 7.33 4.01
C ALA A 182 -28.22 7.19 4.08
N LYS A 183 -27.49 8.28 3.82
CA LYS A 183 -26.02 8.39 3.88
C LYS A 183 -25.62 9.86 3.92
N LEU A 184 -24.37 10.13 4.31
CA LEU A 184 -23.82 11.47 4.38
C LEU A 184 -22.80 11.70 3.24
N ASP A 185 -23.17 12.53 2.27
CA ASP A 185 -22.42 12.76 1.04
C ASP A 185 -21.43 13.93 1.17
N ILE A 186 -20.13 13.67 1.00
CA ILE A 186 -19.12 14.66 0.59
C ILE A 186 -19.08 14.65 -0.93
N LYS A 187 -19.90 15.50 -1.54
CA LYS A 187 -20.20 15.45 -2.98
C LYS A 187 -19.95 16.76 -3.71
N ASP A 188 -19.37 16.67 -4.91
CA ASP A 188 -19.11 17.82 -5.79
C ASP A 188 -18.30 18.94 -5.11
N MET A 189 -17.30 18.56 -4.32
CA MET A 189 -16.53 19.49 -3.50
C MET A 189 -15.10 19.03 -3.23
N ASN A 190 -14.24 19.95 -2.81
CA ASN A 190 -12.86 19.64 -2.48
C ASN A 190 -12.49 20.21 -1.10
N ASN A 191 -11.38 19.74 -0.54
CA ASN A 191 -10.73 20.29 0.66
C ASN A 191 -11.62 20.16 1.91
N VAL A 192 -11.97 18.91 2.25
CA VAL A 192 -12.85 18.59 3.38
C VAL A 192 -12.17 17.62 4.33
N SER A 193 -12.24 17.88 5.63
CA SER A 193 -11.89 16.92 6.67
C SER A 193 -13.11 16.59 7.52
N ILE A 194 -13.39 15.31 7.76
CA ILE A 194 -14.32 14.85 8.80
C ILE A 194 -13.45 14.21 9.89
N ILE A 195 -13.42 14.80 11.09
CA ILE A 195 -12.53 14.37 12.18
C ILE A 195 -13.33 14.19 13.46
N GLY A 196 -13.26 13.01 14.07
CA GLY A 196 -13.92 12.76 15.36
C GLY A 196 -13.21 13.44 16.53
N VAL A 197 -13.99 13.90 17.52
CA VAL A 197 -13.49 14.52 18.77
C VAL A 197 -13.31 13.44 19.83
N GLY A 198 -12.07 13.18 20.26
CA GLY A 198 -11.79 12.15 21.26
C GLY A 198 -12.32 10.77 20.83
N ASN A 199 -13.17 10.15 21.64
CA ASN A 199 -13.81 8.86 21.33
C ASN A 199 -15.34 8.99 21.11
N SER A 200 -15.83 10.18 20.78
CA SER A 200 -17.28 10.48 20.74
C SER A 200 -17.92 10.29 19.38
N ALA A 201 -17.16 10.34 18.29
CA ALA A 201 -17.66 10.32 16.93
C ALA A 201 -18.09 8.92 16.50
N LEU A 202 -19.39 8.63 16.64
CA LEU A 202 -20.01 7.38 16.23
C LEU A 202 -21.02 7.64 15.11
N PHE A 203 -20.90 6.93 14.01
CA PHE A 203 -21.91 6.82 12.96
C PHE A 203 -22.56 5.44 13.11
N ASP A 204 -23.76 5.42 13.68
CA ASP A 204 -24.48 4.18 14.00
C ASP A 204 -25.61 3.95 12.99
N GLY A 205 -25.43 2.97 12.12
CA GLY A 205 -26.41 2.61 11.09
C GLY A 205 -26.45 3.54 9.87
N ILE A 206 -25.50 4.46 9.71
CA ILE A 206 -25.42 5.37 8.55
C ILE A 206 -23.97 5.53 8.07
N GLY A 207 -23.77 5.48 6.75
CA GLY A 207 -22.46 5.55 6.11
C GLY A 207 -22.11 6.94 5.54
N LEU A 208 -20.82 7.11 5.23
CA LEU A 208 -20.25 8.27 4.55
C LEU A 208 -19.99 7.94 3.08
N LYS A 209 -20.21 8.91 2.18
CA LYS A 209 -19.86 8.75 0.77
C LYS A 209 -19.07 9.94 0.25
N ILE A 210 -17.90 9.67 -0.31
CA ILE A 210 -17.10 10.62 -1.08
C ILE A 210 -17.45 10.40 -2.55
N PHE A 211 -18.01 11.41 -3.20
CA PHE A 211 -18.45 11.28 -4.60
C PHE A 211 -18.15 12.54 -5.41
N ARG A 212 -17.31 12.42 -6.44
CA ARG A 212 -16.88 13.60 -7.23
C ARG A 212 -16.23 14.66 -6.36
N ALA A 213 -15.35 14.21 -5.47
CA ALA A 213 -14.71 15.04 -4.47
C ALA A 213 -13.21 14.72 -4.36
N ASN A 214 -12.39 15.74 -4.13
CA ASN A 214 -10.94 15.60 -4.06
C ASN A 214 -10.37 16.25 -2.80
N ASN A 215 -9.19 15.80 -2.37
CA ASN A 215 -8.54 16.28 -1.17
C ASN A 215 -9.46 16.15 0.06
N VAL A 216 -9.80 14.90 0.40
CA VAL A 216 -10.71 14.59 1.51
C VAL A 216 -10.01 13.74 2.56
N ILE A 217 -10.20 14.10 3.83
CA ILE A 217 -9.69 13.37 4.99
C ILE A 217 -10.89 12.88 5.82
N ILE A 218 -10.88 11.60 6.21
CA ILE A 218 -11.79 11.07 7.24
C ILE A 218 -10.92 10.42 8.32
N ARG A 219 -10.96 10.98 9.54
CA ARG A 219 -10.14 10.53 10.65
C ARG A 219 -10.89 10.38 11.96
N ASN A 220 -10.46 9.41 12.77
CA ASN A 220 -10.92 9.24 14.14
C ASN A 220 -12.44 9.05 14.31
N VAL A 221 -13.09 8.39 13.35
CA VAL A 221 -14.53 8.07 13.44
C VAL A 221 -14.76 6.57 13.63
N ARG A 222 -15.77 6.24 14.42
CA ARG A 222 -16.33 4.89 14.48
C ARG A 222 -17.55 4.83 13.58
N VAL A 223 -17.62 3.86 12.65
CA VAL A 223 -18.80 3.66 11.79
C VAL A 223 -19.22 2.20 11.89
N ARG A 224 -20.50 1.95 12.17
CA ARG A 224 -20.97 0.57 12.36
C ARG A 224 -22.37 0.31 11.82
N TYR A 225 -22.62 -0.96 11.53
CA TYR A 225 -23.95 -1.51 11.28
C TYR A 225 -24.73 -0.80 10.16
N VAL A 226 -24.04 -0.37 9.10
CA VAL A 226 -24.66 0.39 8.01
C VAL A 226 -25.45 -0.54 7.08
N ASN A 227 -26.78 -0.55 7.21
CA ASN A 227 -27.68 -1.36 6.37
C ASN A 227 -28.64 -0.50 5.53
N ILE A 228 -28.32 0.77 5.33
CA ILE A 228 -29.08 1.70 4.49
C ILE A 228 -28.13 2.43 3.53
N GLY A 229 -28.70 3.15 2.56
CA GLY A 229 -27.90 3.89 1.58
C GLY A 229 -27.07 2.93 0.72
N ASP A 230 -25.77 3.19 0.63
CA ASP A 230 -24.84 2.32 -0.10
C ASP A 230 -24.53 1.04 0.70
N LYS A 231 -24.98 0.94 1.96
CA LYS A 231 -24.68 -0.14 2.93
C LYS A 231 -23.20 -0.30 3.30
N ASP A 232 -22.36 0.59 2.80
CA ASP A 232 -20.96 0.67 3.20
C ASP A 232 -20.77 1.64 4.37
N ALA A 233 -19.79 1.39 5.23
CA ALA A 233 -19.39 2.39 6.20
C ALA A 233 -18.78 3.64 5.54
N ILE A 234 -17.84 3.45 4.59
CA ILE A 234 -17.28 4.53 3.77
C ILE A 234 -17.22 4.10 2.30
N THR A 235 -17.94 4.81 1.42
CA THR A 235 -17.87 4.62 -0.04
C THR A 235 -17.05 5.74 -0.69
N ILE A 236 -16.15 5.40 -1.61
CA ILE A 236 -15.46 6.35 -2.49
C ILE A 236 -15.87 6.07 -3.94
N GLU A 237 -16.53 7.02 -4.59
CA GLU A 237 -16.99 6.88 -5.96
C GLU A 237 -16.41 7.97 -6.86
N GLY A 238 -15.80 7.53 -7.96
CA GLY A 238 -15.12 8.40 -8.90
C GLY A 238 -16.04 9.31 -9.74
N PRO A 239 -15.50 10.39 -10.31
CA PRO A 239 -14.10 10.87 -10.23
C PRO A 239 -13.69 11.40 -8.85
N ALA A 240 -12.72 10.79 -8.16
CA ALA A 240 -12.23 11.27 -6.85
C ALA A 240 -10.73 11.02 -6.68
N ARG A 241 -10.00 11.97 -6.09
CA ARG A 241 -8.54 11.93 -5.95
C ARG A 241 -8.08 12.44 -4.59
N ASN A 242 -6.91 11.99 -4.14
CA ASN A 242 -6.25 12.51 -2.95
C ASN A 242 -7.15 12.35 -1.71
N ILE A 243 -7.37 11.09 -1.33
CA ILE A 243 -8.26 10.73 -0.22
C ILE A 243 -7.45 10.01 0.86
N TRP A 244 -7.62 10.43 2.10
CA TRP A 244 -6.96 9.81 3.25
C TRP A 244 -7.96 9.39 4.32
N ILE A 245 -8.02 8.07 4.56
CA ILE A 245 -8.90 7.47 5.56
C ILE A 245 -8.01 6.89 6.66
N ASP A 246 -8.01 7.52 7.83
CA ASP A 246 -7.00 7.22 8.86
C ASP A 246 -7.51 7.17 10.30
N HIS A 247 -7.00 6.23 11.11
CA HIS A 247 -7.40 6.08 12.52
C HIS A 247 -8.91 5.90 12.75
N ASN A 248 -9.60 5.18 11.89
CA ASN A 248 -11.03 4.91 12.04
C ASN A 248 -11.28 3.50 12.58
N GLU A 249 -12.47 3.25 13.12
CA GLU A 249 -12.95 1.93 13.50
C GLU A 249 -14.22 1.61 12.71
N LEU A 250 -14.16 0.67 11.78
CA LEU A 250 -15.31 0.28 10.95
C LEU A 250 -15.66 -1.19 11.23
N TYR A 251 -16.93 -1.47 11.54
CA TYR A 251 -17.36 -2.84 11.76
C TYR A 251 -18.84 -3.11 11.53
N ASN A 252 -19.14 -4.38 11.32
CA ASN A 252 -20.50 -4.89 11.15
C ASN A 252 -20.73 -6.07 12.11
N SER A 253 -21.52 -7.06 11.68
CA SER A 253 -21.72 -8.32 12.38
C SER A 253 -21.50 -9.49 11.42
N LEU A 254 -20.90 -10.57 11.95
CA LEU A 254 -20.83 -11.86 11.27
C LEU A 254 -22.06 -12.74 11.55
N ASN A 255 -22.87 -12.40 12.56
CA ASN A 255 -24.06 -13.18 12.98
C ASN A 255 -25.31 -12.84 12.15
N VAL A 256 -25.12 -12.51 10.88
CA VAL A 256 -26.16 -12.18 9.91
C VAL A 256 -25.76 -12.76 8.55
N HIS A 257 -26.69 -12.82 7.59
CA HIS A 257 -26.35 -13.22 6.22
C HIS A 257 -25.29 -12.28 5.62
N LYS A 258 -24.40 -12.81 4.78
CA LYS A 258 -23.28 -12.07 4.17
C LYS A 258 -23.67 -10.80 3.41
N ASP A 259 -24.91 -10.74 2.92
CA ASP A 259 -25.47 -9.61 2.15
C ASP A 259 -26.43 -8.73 2.97
N TYR A 260 -26.53 -8.95 4.29
CA TYR A 260 -27.28 -8.06 5.16
C TYR A 260 -26.63 -6.67 5.17
N TYR A 261 -25.34 -6.60 5.50
CA TYR A 261 -24.48 -5.43 5.29
C TYR A 261 -23.71 -5.56 3.97
N ASP A 262 -23.15 -4.46 3.46
CA ASP A 262 -22.21 -4.50 2.33
C ASP A 262 -20.75 -4.30 2.80
N GLU A 263 -19.97 -3.39 2.21
CA GLU A 263 -18.56 -3.23 2.58
C GLU A 263 -18.33 -2.40 3.86
N LEU A 264 -17.16 -2.54 4.48
CA LEU A 264 -16.72 -1.53 5.44
C LEU A 264 -16.16 -0.31 4.70
N ILE A 265 -15.30 -0.56 3.71
CA ILE A 265 -14.73 0.51 2.88
C ILE A 265 -14.62 0.09 1.42
N SER A 266 -15.24 0.86 0.54
CA SER A 266 -15.27 0.56 -0.89
C SER A 266 -14.81 1.73 -1.75
N GLY A 267 -14.28 1.40 -2.93
CA GLY A 267 -13.85 2.34 -3.95
C GLY A 267 -14.20 1.83 -5.35
N LYS A 268 -14.77 2.68 -6.20
CA LYS A 268 -15.21 2.29 -7.55
C LYS A 268 -15.14 3.42 -8.56
N LYS A 269 -15.18 3.06 -9.85
CA LYS A 269 -15.05 3.97 -10.99
C LYS A 269 -13.68 4.66 -10.99
N ASP A 270 -13.62 5.86 -11.54
CA ASP A 270 -12.42 6.67 -11.69
C ASP A 270 -11.93 7.22 -10.34
N ILE A 271 -11.21 6.43 -9.55
CA ILE A 271 -10.62 6.85 -8.27
C ILE A 271 -9.11 6.65 -8.30
N ASP A 272 -8.34 7.53 -7.65
CA ASP A 272 -6.88 7.41 -7.63
C ASP A 272 -6.27 8.21 -6.48
N ASN A 273 -5.00 7.97 -6.13
CA ASN A 273 -4.28 8.64 -5.04
C ASN A 273 -4.98 8.51 -3.67
N ILE A 274 -5.13 7.28 -3.19
CA ILE A 274 -5.83 6.99 -1.93
C ILE A 274 -4.89 6.32 -0.93
N THR A 275 -4.98 6.70 0.35
CA THR A 275 -4.29 6.04 1.46
C THR A 275 -5.30 5.66 2.53
N ILE A 276 -5.24 4.40 2.97
CA ILE A 276 -6.02 3.81 4.06
C ILE A 276 -5.04 3.39 5.14
N SER A 277 -4.98 4.12 6.27
CA SER A 277 -3.96 3.88 7.28
C SER A 277 -4.47 3.80 8.72
N TYR A 278 -3.83 2.97 9.55
CA TYR A 278 -4.14 2.90 10.99
C TYR A 278 -5.63 2.68 11.33
N ASN A 279 -6.42 2.10 10.41
CA ASN A 279 -7.83 1.81 10.68
C ASN A 279 -7.97 0.43 11.33
N TYR A 280 -9.03 0.25 12.11
CA TYR A 280 -9.45 -1.03 12.64
C TYR A 280 -10.73 -1.50 11.92
N PHE A 281 -10.58 -2.53 11.08
CA PHE A 281 -11.67 -3.18 10.36
C PHE A 281 -11.99 -4.51 11.03
N HIS A 282 -13.23 -4.72 11.47
CA HIS A 282 -13.59 -5.99 12.09
C HIS A 282 -15.04 -6.43 11.90
N ASN A 283 -15.29 -7.72 12.16
CA ASN A 283 -16.62 -8.34 12.15
C ASN A 283 -17.39 -8.09 10.84
N SER A 284 -16.77 -8.38 9.70
CA SER A 284 -17.41 -8.16 8.38
C SER A 284 -17.31 -9.38 7.45
N TRP A 285 -18.39 -9.60 6.69
CA TRP A 285 -18.45 -10.59 5.62
C TRP A 285 -17.74 -10.11 4.34
N LYS A 286 -18.09 -8.90 3.89
CA LYS A 286 -17.48 -8.21 2.75
C LYS A 286 -16.77 -6.99 3.31
N THR A 287 -15.44 -7.00 3.31
CA THR A 287 -14.71 -6.00 4.10
C THR A 287 -14.30 -4.79 3.28
N SER A 288 -13.55 -5.00 2.18
CA SER A 288 -13.04 -3.90 1.37
C SER A 288 -12.98 -4.22 -0.12
N LEU A 289 -13.59 -3.38 -0.96
CA LEU A 289 -13.77 -3.59 -2.40
C LEU A 289 -13.19 -2.42 -3.20
N TRP A 290 -12.35 -2.70 -4.20
CA TRP A 290 -11.76 -1.70 -5.09
C TRP A 290 -11.93 -2.14 -6.54
N GLY A 291 -12.80 -1.44 -7.28
CA GLY A 291 -13.26 -1.84 -8.61
C GLY A 291 -14.44 -2.81 -8.53
N SER A 292 -15.64 -2.29 -8.82
CA SER A 292 -16.92 -2.93 -8.55
C SER A 292 -17.27 -4.13 -9.45
N SER A 293 -16.66 -4.21 -10.63
CA SER A 293 -16.90 -5.30 -11.59
C SER A 293 -15.68 -5.52 -12.48
N ASP A 294 -15.69 -6.62 -13.23
CA ASP A 294 -14.67 -6.90 -14.26
C ASP A 294 -14.71 -5.90 -15.43
N ASN A 295 -15.70 -4.99 -15.49
CA ASN A 295 -15.79 -3.89 -16.44
C ASN A 295 -15.44 -2.53 -15.82
N ASP A 296 -15.20 -2.45 -14.51
CA ASP A 296 -14.77 -1.25 -13.80
C ASP A 296 -13.25 -1.05 -13.99
N ASN A 297 -12.85 -0.87 -15.25
CA ASN A 297 -11.48 -0.94 -15.74
C ASN A 297 -10.65 0.35 -15.58
N PHE A 298 -11.09 1.27 -14.73
CA PHE A 298 -10.31 2.46 -14.42
C PHE A 298 -9.00 2.11 -13.73
N ASN A 299 -7.96 2.88 -14.03
CA ASN A 299 -6.72 2.81 -13.27
C ASN A 299 -6.94 3.48 -11.90
N ARG A 300 -6.52 2.79 -10.84
CA ARG A 300 -6.68 3.22 -9.45
C ARG A 300 -5.45 2.86 -8.66
N ARG A 301 -4.94 3.80 -7.86
CA ARG A 301 -3.76 3.57 -7.02
C ARG A 301 -4.08 3.84 -5.55
N ILE A 302 -3.96 2.79 -4.73
CA ILE A 302 -4.38 2.81 -3.34
C ILE A 302 -3.31 2.17 -2.44
N THR A 303 -3.00 2.84 -1.34
CA THR A 303 -2.10 2.34 -0.29
C THR A 303 -2.89 1.90 0.93
N PHE A 304 -2.55 0.76 1.52
CA PHE A 304 -3.03 0.28 2.82
C PHE A 304 -1.86 0.07 3.74
N HIS A 305 -1.81 0.76 4.89
CA HIS A 305 -0.76 0.48 5.87
C HIS A 305 -1.18 0.59 7.32
N HIS A 306 -0.57 -0.22 8.17
CA HIS A 306 -0.79 -0.17 9.61
C HIS A 306 -2.26 -0.40 10.03
N ASN A 307 -3.09 -0.98 9.17
CA ASN A 307 -4.47 -1.31 9.50
C ASN A 307 -4.54 -2.65 10.25
N ARG A 308 -5.49 -2.74 11.19
CA ARG A 308 -5.88 -3.97 11.87
C ARG A 308 -7.10 -4.55 11.17
N TRP A 309 -7.01 -5.80 10.74
CA TRP A 309 -8.10 -6.55 10.13
C TRP A 309 -8.40 -7.76 11.03
N GLU A 310 -9.57 -7.81 11.67
CA GLU A 310 -9.85 -8.88 12.64
C GLU A 310 -11.26 -9.45 12.52
N ASN A 311 -11.39 -10.78 12.57
CA ASN A 311 -12.68 -11.47 12.46
C ASN A 311 -13.42 -11.04 11.18
N VAL A 312 -12.76 -11.21 10.05
CA VAL A 312 -13.23 -10.78 8.73
C VAL A 312 -13.25 -11.96 7.78
N ASN A 313 -14.29 -12.07 6.95
CA ASN A 313 -14.46 -13.23 6.09
C ASN A 313 -13.64 -13.14 4.80
N SER A 314 -13.85 -12.07 4.02
CA SER A 314 -13.18 -11.90 2.72
C SER A 314 -13.03 -10.43 2.30
N ARG A 315 -12.37 -10.23 1.15
CA ARG A 315 -12.12 -8.94 0.49
C ARG A 315 -11.19 -8.05 1.33
N LEU A 316 -9.92 -8.42 1.50
CA LEU A 316 -8.97 -7.76 2.42
C LEU A 316 -7.70 -7.12 1.81
N PRO A 317 -7.76 -6.39 0.68
CA PRO A 317 -8.96 -6.03 -0.09
C PRO A 317 -9.25 -7.00 -1.24
N LEU A 318 -10.46 -6.94 -1.81
CA LEU A 318 -10.71 -7.33 -3.20
C LEU A 318 -10.33 -6.16 -4.09
N PHE A 319 -9.45 -6.39 -5.07
CA PHE A 319 -8.88 -5.33 -5.88
C PHE A 319 -8.87 -5.73 -7.36
N ARG A 320 -9.53 -4.93 -8.21
CA ARG A 320 -9.51 -5.09 -9.67
C ARG A 320 -8.78 -3.93 -10.31
N PHE A 321 -7.99 -4.21 -11.35
CA PHE A 321 -7.21 -3.22 -12.13
C PHE A 321 -6.32 -2.29 -11.28
N GLY A 322 -5.43 -1.53 -11.93
CA GLY A 322 -4.59 -0.54 -11.24
C GLY A 322 -3.55 -1.15 -10.28
N GLU A 323 -3.11 -0.34 -9.32
CA GLU A 323 -1.96 -0.65 -8.47
C GLU A 323 -2.30 -0.54 -6.99
N GLY A 324 -1.89 -1.53 -6.21
CA GLY A 324 -2.03 -1.54 -4.77
C GLY A 324 -0.68 -1.58 -4.06
N HIS A 325 -0.58 -0.90 -2.92
CA HIS A 325 0.55 -1.08 -2.01
C HIS A 325 0.03 -1.37 -0.60
N ILE A 326 0.33 -2.57 -0.09
CA ILE A 326 -0.17 -3.08 1.18
C ILE A 326 1.01 -3.40 2.07
N PHE A 327 1.26 -2.61 3.10
CA PHE A 327 2.41 -2.84 3.99
C PHE A 327 2.14 -2.63 5.47
N ASN A 328 2.83 -3.38 6.32
CA ASN A 328 2.69 -3.31 7.78
C ASN A 328 1.24 -3.39 8.30
N ASN A 329 0.36 -4.13 7.63
CA ASN A 329 -0.97 -4.43 8.15
C ASN A 329 -0.93 -5.71 8.99
N TYR A 330 -1.82 -5.80 9.97
CA TYR A 330 -2.03 -7.00 10.78
C TYR A 330 -3.40 -7.60 10.48
N TYR A 331 -3.40 -8.84 10.01
CA TYR A 331 -4.60 -9.62 9.72
C TYR A 331 -4.72 -10.75 10.73
N LYS A 332 -5.87 -10.86 11.38
CA LYS A 332 -6.15 -11.89 12.37
C LYS A 332 -7.54 -12.51 12.16
N ASN A 333 -7.64 -13.84 12.25
CA ASN A 333 -8.90 -14.56 12.13
C ASN A 333 -9.61 -14.24 10.80
N MET A 334 -8.93 -14.53 9.70
CA MET A 334 -9.42 -14.34 8.35
C MET A 334 -10.08 -15.62 7.85
N LEU A 335 -11.41 -15.58 7.74
CA LEU A 335 -12.22 -16.81 7.72
C LEU A 335 -12.19 -17.55 6.37
N GLU A 336 -12.12 -16.82 5.24
CA GLU A 336 -12.20 -17.44 3.91
C GLU A 336 -11.06 -17.08 2.97
N SER A 337 -10.78 -15.79 2.76
CA SER A 337 -9.68 -15.32 1.89
C SER A 337 -9.26 -13.89 2.19
N GLY A 338 -8.03 -13.53 1.82
CA GLY A 338 -7.45 -12.22 2.11
C GLY A 338 -7.45 -11.25 0.94
N ILE A 339 -6.25 -10.80 0.61
CA ILE A 339 -5.96 -9.89 -0.50
C ILE A 339 -6.24 -10.64 -1.81
N ASN A 340 -7.19 -10.14 -2.58
CA ASN A 340 -7.66 -10.77 -3.80
C ASN A 340 -7.40 -9.84 -5.01
N SER A 341 -6.25 -10.03 -5.66
CA SER A 341 -5.80 -9.25 -6.82
C SER A 341 -6.41 -9.83 -8.08
N ARG A 342 -7.13 -9.02 -8.87
CA ARG A 342 -7.93 -9.47 -10.01
C ARG A 342 -7.78 -8.54 -11.20
N MET A 343 -8.14 -9.03 -12.38
CA MET A 343 -8.29 -8.20 -13.59
C MET A 343 -7.05 -7.33 -13.85
N ALA A 344 -5.88 -7.98 -13.91
CA ALA A 344 -4.58 -7.34 -14.14
C ALA A 344 -4.16 -6.27 -13.10
N ALA A 345 -4.80 -6.21 -11.93
CA ALA A 345 -4.27 -5.43 -10.81
C ALA A 345 -2.85 -5.92 -10.47
N VAL A 346 -1.97 -5.02 -10.06
CA VAL A 346 -0.64 -5.38 -9.53
C VAL A 346 -0.52 -4.81 -8.12
N ILE A 347 -0.29 -5.67 -7.13
CA ILE A 347 -0.24 -5.26 -5.72
C ILE A 347 1.11 -5.61 -5.11
N ARG A 348 1.84 -4.62 -4.61
CA ARG A 348 2.99 -4.87 -3.72
C ARG A 348 2.50 -5.11 -2.31
N ILE A 349 2.84 -6.25 -1.73
CA ILE A 349 2.37 -6.72 -0.43
C ILE A 349 3.62 -7.01 0.42
N GLU A 350 3.97 -6.11 1.34
CA GLU A 350 5.22 -6.21 2.09
C GLU A 350 5.14 -6.04 3.60
N ASN A 351 5.85 -6.89 4.33
CA ASN A 351 5.94 -6.88 5.79
C ASN A 351 4.56 -6.80 6.49
N ASN A 352 3.57 -7.54 5.99
CA ASN A 352 2.30 -7.73 6.69
C ASN A 352 2.38 -9.00 7.56
N VAL A 353 1.54 -9.06 8.59
CA VAL A 353 1.42 -10.24 9.46
C VAL A 353 0.04 -10.85 9.25
N PHE A 354 0.00 -12.14 8.92
CA PHE A 354 -1.23 -12.92 8.78
C PHE A 354 -1.27 -13.99 9.87
N GLU A 355 -2.21 -13.85 10.81
CA GLU A 355 -2.41 -14.74 11.96
C GLU A 355 -3.78 -15.43 11.86
N ASN A 356 -3.84 -16.75 12.01
CA ASN A 356 -5.09 -17.53 11.92
C ASN A 356 -5.87 -17.20 10.64
N ALA A 357 -5.24 -17.39 9.49
CA ALA A 357 -5.74 -16.90 8.22
C ALA A 357 -5.85 -18.00 7.17
N LYS A 358 -6.92 -18.00 6.37
CA LYS A 358 -7.10 -18.92 5.23
C LYS A 358 -6.87 -18.21 3.92
N ASN A 359 -5.95 -18.69 3.08
CA ASN A 359 -5.63 -18.11 1.77
C ASN A 359 -5.40 -16.56 1.80
N PRO A 360 -4.35 -16.06 2.49
CA PRO A 360 -4.02 -14.64 2.59
C PRO A 360 -3.92 -13.86 1.29
N ILE A 361 -3.40 -14.48 0.24
CA ILE A 361 -3.13 -13.82 -1.04
C ILE A 361 -3.60 -14.73 -2.16
N VAL A 362 -4.50 -14.21 -2.97
CA VAL A 362 -5.20 -14.95 -4.02
C VAL A 362 -5.53 -14.06 -5.23
N SER A 363 -5.92 -14.71 -6.32
CA SER A 363 -6.58 -14.12 -7.48
C SER A 363 -7.70 -15.07 -7.92
N LEU A 364 -8.93 -14.82 -7.48
CA LEU A 364 -10.08 -15.73 -7.64
C LEU A 364 -11.31 -14.99 -8.18
N TYR A 365 -12.31 -15.71 -8.70
CA TYR A 365 -13.67 -15.21 -8.97
C TYR A 365 -13.77 -14.01 -9.92
N SER A 366 -12.89 -13.94 -10.92
CA SER A 366 -12.89 -12.94 -12.00
C SER A 366 -12.38 -13.55 -13.31
N LYS A 367 -12.72 -12.95 -14.45
CA LYS A 367 -12.37 -13.49 -15.80
C LYS A 367 -10.87 -13.56 -16.08
N ALA A 368 -10.09 -12.74 -15.40
CA ALA A 368 -8.64 -12.70 -15.52
C ALA A 368 -8.00 -12.49 -14.16
N ASN A 369 -6.80 -13.05 -14.01
CA ASN A 369 -6.03 -12.92 -12.79
C ASN A 369 -5.48 -11.50 -12.59
N GLY A 370 -5.24 -11.14 -11.34
CA GLY A 370 -4.31 -10.08 -10.98
C GLY A 370 -2.94 -10.66 -10.65
N TYR A 371 -2.04 -9.77 -10.22
CA TYR A 371 -0.65 -10.06 -9.91
C TYR A 371 -0.26 -9.46 -8.55
N TRP A 372 0.83 -9.96 -8.00
CA TRP A 372 1.38 -9.53 -6.72
C TRP A 372 2.91 -9.56 -6.69
N ASP A 373 3.47 -8.65 -5.91
CA ASP A 373 4.88 -8.53 -5.56
C ASP A 373 5.01 -8.69 -4.04
N LEU A 374 5.53 -9.83 -3.57
CA LEU A 374 5.53 -10.25 -2.17
C LEU A 374 6.91 -10.06 -1.53
N ARG A 375 6.96 -9.42 -0.36
CA ARG A 375 8.23 -9.17 0.36
C ARG A 375 8.05 -9.27 1.87
N GLY A 376 8.86 -10.08 2.55
CA GLY A 376 8.95 -10.05 4.02
C GLY A 376 7.65 -10.26 4.82
N ASN A 377 6.59 -10.81 4.23
CA ASN A 377 5.34 -11.08 4.95
C ASN A 377 5.52 -12.24 5.93
N GLN A 378 4.91 -12.13 7.11
CA GLN A 378 4.94 -13.16 8.15
C GLN A 378 3.62 -13.94 8.17
N LEU A 379 3.73 -15.26 8.21
CA LEU A 379 2.60 -16.19 8.27
C LEU A 379 2.62 -16.89 9.63
N ASP A 380 1.52 -16.82 10.36
CA ASP A 380 1.30 -17.51 11.63
C ASP A 380 -0.05 -18.24 11.59
N ASN A 381 -0.02 -19.55 11.78
CA ASN A 381 -1.19 -20.42 11.66
C ASN A 381 -2.04 -20.15 10.39
N VAL A 382 -1.39 -20.17 9.23
CA VAL A 382 -2.04 -19.97 7.93
C VAL A 382 -2.41 -21.29 7.30
N SER A 383 -3.65 -21.40 6.83
CA SER A 383 -4.13 -22.54 6.05
C SER A 383 -4.25 -22.19 4.57
N TRP A 384 -3.97 -23.18 3.73
CA TRP A 384 -4.00 -23.04 2.28
C TRP A 384 -4.95 -24.08 1.70
N SER A 385 -5.78 -23.67 0.75
CA SER A 385 -6.67 -24.57 0.02
C SER A 385 -6.70 -24.16 -1.44
N ASN A 386 -6.35 -25.10 -2.31
CA ASN A 386 -6.43 -24.93 -3.75
C ASN A 386 -7.90 -24.79 -4.18
N THR A 387 -8.09 -24.16 -5.33
CA THR A 387 -9.39 -23.92 -5.94
C THR A 387 -9.24 -24.07 -7.45
N SER A 388 -10.31 -24.52 -8.11
CA SER A 388 -10.36 -24.59 -9.57
C SER A 388 -10.50 -23.21 -10.22
N ASP A 389 -10.87 -22.19 -9.44
CA ASP A 389 -11.17 -20.86 -9.94
C ASP A 389 -10.08 -19.85 -9.54
N GLY A 390 -8.96 -19.88 -10.27
CA GLY A 390 -7.87 -18.92 -10.13
C GLY A 390 -6.65 -19.45 -9.37
N ILE A 391 -5.91 -18.54 -8.73
CA ILE A 391 -4.59 -18.83 -8.14
C ILE A 391 -4.59 -18.44 -6.66
N VAL A 392 -3.95 -19.27 -5.84
CA VAL A 392 -3.62 -19.01 -4.45
C VAL A 392 -2.10 -18.92 -4.35
N ALA A 393 -1.54 -17.92 -3.64
CA ALA A 393 -0.09 -17.72 -3.56
C ALA A 393 0.66 -18.91 -2.95
N GLY A 394 0.00 -19.64 -2.04
CA GLY A 394 0.55 -20.81 -1.36
C GLY A 394 1.61 -20.43 -0.31
N PRO A 395 2.10 -21.42 0.45
CA PRO A 395 3.05 -21.20 1.53
C PRO A 395 4.41 -20.66 1.05
N GLU A 396 4.77 -20.88 -0.22
CA GLU A 396 6.02 -20.38 -0.79
C GLU A 396 6.00 -18.87 -1.06
N MET A 397 4.81 -18.25 -1.13
CA MET A 397 4.65 -16.80 -1.30
C MET A 397 5.45 -16.24 -2.48
N GLN A 398 5.42 -16.92 -3.62
CA GLN A 398 6.13 -16.49 -4.82
C GLN A 398 5.45 -15.27 -5.47
N SER A 399 6.26 -14.27 -5.81
CA SER A 399 5.82 -13.11 -6.59
C SER A 399 5.45 -13.51 -8.02
N THR A 400 4.41 -12.86 -8.56
CA THR A 400 3.97 -13.04 -9.94
C THR A 400 4.24 -11.81 -10.81
N ALA A 401 4.61 -10.68 -10.19
CA ALA A 401 5.05 -9.46 -10.84
C ALA A 401 6.00 -8.66 -9.94
N THR A 402 6.48 -7.53 -10.46
CA THR A 402 7.21 -6.53 -9.68
C THR A 402 6.49 -5.19 -9.81
N LEU A 403 6.33 -4.47 -8.70
CA LEU A 403 5.74 -3.13 -8.70
C LEU A 403 6.70 -2.12 -8.05
N ASN A 404 7.12 -1.13 -8.85
CA ASN A 404 7.91 0.00 -8.38
C ASN A 404 6.99 1.12 -7.92
N LEU A 405 7.23 1.63 -6.73
CA LEU A 405 6.36 2.63 -6.10
C LEU A 405 6.89 4.05 -6.34
N PRO A 406 6.03 5.01 -6.69
CA PRO A 406 6.46 6.37 -7.06
C PRO A 406 6.62 7.33 -5.86
N TYR A 407 6.68 6.83 -4.64
CA TYR A 407 6.81 7.63 -3.42
C TYR A 407 7.77 6.98 -2.42
N ASN A 408 8.31 7.79 -1.52
CA ASN A 408 9.12 7.33 -0.41
C ASN A 408 8.23 6.84 0.74
N PHE A 409 8.70 5.82 1.45
CA PHE A 409 8.04 5.26 2.62
C PHE A 409 9.07 4.52 3.47
N SER A 410 8.69 4.21 4.71
CA SER A 410 9.44 3.35 5.60
C SER A 410 8.57 2.18 6.03
N VAL A 411 9.20 1.02 6.22
CA VAL A 411 8.50 -0.23 6.53
C VAL A 411 9.03 -0.75 7.86
N LEU A 412 8.12 -1.04 8.80
CA LEU A 412 8.47 -1.75 10.02
C LEU A 412 8.90 -3.19 9.69
N PRO A 413 9.87 -3.76 10.42
CA PRO A 413 10.11 -5.20 10.41
C PRO A 413 8.82 -5.98 10.73
N ALA A 414 8.54 -7.06 10.01
CA ALA A 414 7.27 -7.79 10.14
C ALA A 414 6.98 -8.27 11.58
N ASN A 415 8.02 -8.65 12.33
CA ASN A 415 7.89 -9.08 13.73
C ASN A 415 7.46 -7.96 14.70
N GLN A 416 7.55 -6.68 14.31
CA GLN A 416 7.09 -5.54 15.11
C GLN A 416 5.68 -5.07 14.73
N VAL A 417 5.16 -5.51 13.58
CA VAL A 417 3.90 -5.00 13.01
C VAL A 417 2.70 -5.29 13.89
N LYS A 418 2.61 -6.51 14.44
CA LYS A 418 1.48 -6.91 15.29
C LYS A 418 1.34 -5.98 16.49
N ASP A 419 2.42 -5.80 17.25
CA ASP A 419 2.40 -4.98 18.47
C ASP A 419 2.13 -3.52 18.15
N HIS A 420 2.75 -2.99 17.10
CA HIS A 420 2.53 -1.62 16.64
C HIS A 420 1.07 -1.38 16.24
N VAL A 421 0.52 -2.25 15.39
CA VAL A 421 -0.85 -2.11 14.88
C VAL A 421 -1.88 -2.29 16.00
N LEU A 422 -1.69 -3.25 16.91
CA LEU A 422 -2.58 -3.41 18.08
C LEU A 422 -2.56 -2.18 19.00
N THR A 423 -1.41 -1.52 19.10
CA THR A 423 -1.25 -0.31 19.92
C THR A 423 -1.90 0.90 19.27
N TYR A 424 -1.74 1.09 17.96
CA TYR A 424 -1.97 2.37 17.30
C TYR A 424 -3.10 2.40 16.27
N ALA A 425 -3.65 1.27 15.82
CA ALA A 425 -4.79 1.29 14.90
C ALA A 425 -6.13 1.55 15.62
N GLY A 426 -7.03 2.25 14.93
CA GLY A 426 -8.37 2.58 15.39
C GLY A 426 -8.50 4.00 15.94
N VAL A 427 -9.69 4.30 16.48
CA VAL A 427 -10.01 5.61 17.04
C VAL A 427 -9.27 5.89 18.36
N ASN A 428 -9.16 7.17 18.71
CA ASN A 428 -8.65 7.68 19.98
C ASN A 428 -7.20 7.27 20.28
N LYS A 429 -6.34 7.35 19.26
CA LYS A 429 -4.89 7.07 19.35
C LYS A 429 -4.01 8.30 19.22
N CYS A 430 -4.55 9.39 18.66
CA CYS A 430 -3.91 10.69 18.55
C CYS A 430 -4.79 11.79 19.13
N ASN A 431 -4.21 12.97 19.33
CA ASN A 431 -4.92 14.17 19.76
C ASN A 431 -5.70 14.76 18.58
N PHE A 432 -6.85 14.15 18.30
CA PHE A 432 -7.73 14.53 17.20
C PHE A 432 -8.74 15.57 17.57
#